data_AF-A0A7C6TZD6-F1
#
_entry.id   AF-A0A7C6TZD6-F1
#
_cell.length_a   1.000
_cell.length_b   1.000
_cell.length_c   1.000
_cell.angle_alpha   90.00
_cell.angle_beta   90.00
_cell.angle_gamma   90.00
#
_symmetry.space_group_name_H-M   'P 1'
#
loop_
_entity.id
_entity.type
_entity.pdbx_description
1 polymer ?
#
loop_
_entity_poly.entity_id
_entity_poly.type
_entity_poly.pdbx_seq_one_letter_code
_entity_poly.pdbx_strand_id
1 'polypeptide(L)'
;AYKAHKQIHDLGGGFIDFKVENKGEGFVCLYLKVNTLDAMGANTINTILEAISEFVTLDYKAEVLMSILSNLAVDAVVKASVKINPSHLKNSDVVHHDIAAASTYAHIDPYRATTHNKGVMNGISALMLATGNDTRSIEAGAHAYAAISGQYQPLTKWYVQDNFLIGEIEIPLALGTVGGSMGILPKVKLSHKILGIQKATDLMKVAACLGLAQNFAALYALTTDGINKGHMRLHARNVAFEAGASQSNIQEVVHHLVSTKNITVDNAKDYLKSIKK
;
A
#
# COMPACT_ATOMS: atom_id res chain seq x y z
N ALA A 1 1.73 25.31 -20.24
CA ALA A 1 2.49 24.56 -19.23
C ALA A 1 3.64 25.37 -18.60
N TYR A 2 4.75 25.65 -19.31
CA TYR A 2 5.92 26.35 -18.73
C TYR A 2 5.56 27.66 -18.00
N LYS A 3 4.83 28.55 -18.68
CA LYS A 3 4.38 29.84 -18.09
C LYS A 3 3.52 29.66 -16.83
N ALA A 4 2.71 28.60 -16.77
CA ALA A 4 1.79 28.36 -15.67
C ALA A 4 2.49 27.89 -14.39
N HIS A 5 3.62 27.20 -14.52
CA HIS A 5 4.36 26.69 -13.36
C HIS A 5 5.87 26.70 -13.64
N LYS A 6 6.46 27.90 -13.76
CA LYS A 6 7.88 28.07 -14.10
C LYS A 6 8.82 27.29 -13.17
N GLN A 7 8.55 27.33 -11.86
CA GLN A 7 9.38 26.70 -10.84
C GLN A 7 9.59 25.18 -11.06
N ILE A 8 8.56 24.42 -11.46
CA ILE A 8 8.72 22.96 -11.64
C ILE A 8 9.59 22.66 -12.86
N HIS A 9 9.51 23.50 -13.89
CA HIS A 9 10.35 23.38 -15.08
C HIS A 9 11.79 23.79 -14.80
N ASP A 10 12.01 24.86 -14.03
CA ASP A 10 13.34 25.28 -13.58
C ASP A 10 14.03 24.19 -12.73
N LEU A 11 13.26 23.39 -11.99
CA LEU A 11 13.75 22.23 -11.23
C LEU A 11 14.01 20.98 -12.09
N GLY A 12 13.75 21.03 -13.40
CA GLY A 12 13.91 19.90 -14.33
C GLY A 12 12.71 18.95 -14.43
N GLY A 13 11.58 19.31 -13.83
CA GLY A 13 10.28 18.63 -14.00
C GLY A 13 9.39 19.34 -15.03
N GLY A 14 8.08 19.24 -14.83
CA GLY A 14 7.08 19.93 -15.63
C GLY A 14 6.47 19.06 -16.73
N PHE A 15 5.88 19.71 -17.73
CA PHE A 15 5.18 19.01 -18.82
C PHE A 15 6.15 18.15 -19.64
N ILE A 16 5.78 16.89 -19.89
CA ILE A 16 6.56 15.93 -20.68
C ILE A 16 5.94 15.74 -22.06
N ASP A 17 4.67 15.32 -22.08
CA ASP A 17 4.00 14.86 -23.29
C ASP A 17 2.47 14.95 -23.14
N PHE A 18 1.75 14.83 -24.23
CA PHE A 18 0.29 14.79 -24.23
C PHE A 18 -0.26 13.76 -25.21
N LYS A 19 -1.48 13.29 -24.96
CA LYS A 19 -2.25 12.52 -25.93
C LYS A 19 -3.70 12.98 -25.96
N VAL A 20 -4.33 12.86 -27.11
CA VAL A 20 -5.75 13.16 -27.31
C VAL A 20 -6.48 11.88 -27.66
N GLU A 21 -7.58 11.60 -26.96
CA GLU A 21 -8.39 10.42 -27.19
C GLU A 21 -9.86 10.82 -27.35
N ASN A 22 -10.50 10.34 -28.41
CA ASN A 22 -11.96 10.38 -28.54
C ASN A 22 -12.56 9.29 -27.64
N LYS A 23 -13.41 9.70 -26.70
CA LYS A 23 -14.05 8.80 -25.72
C LYS A 23 -15.44 8.32 -26.16
N GLY A 24 -15.91 8.77 -27.30
CA GLY A 24 -17.31 8.58 -27.71
C GLY A 24 -18.23 9.52 -26.93
N GLU A 25 -19.54 9.40 -27.19
CA GLU A 25 -20.58 10.16 -26.47
C GLU A 25 -20.40 11.69 -26.46
N GLY A 26 -19.68 12.23 -27.45
CA GLY A 26 -19.38 13.66 -27.54
C GLY A 26 -18.18 14.12 -26.70
N PHE A 27 -17.46 13.21 -26.04
CA PHE A 27 -16.31 13.54 -25.21
C PHE A 27 -14.98 13.32 -25.93
N VAL A 28 -14.08 14.29 -25.81
CA VAL A 28 -12.66 14.19 -26.18
C VAL A 28 -11.83 14.50 -24.95
N CYS A 29 -10.83 13.68 -24.66
CA CYS A 29 -9.95 13.86 -23.52
C CYS A 29 -8.52 14.16 -23.97
N LEU A 30 -7.98 15.29 -23.50
CA LEU A 30 -6.56 15.64 -23.61
C LEU A 30 -5.85 15.22 -22.31
N TYR A 31 -5.04 14.18 -22.37
CA TYR A 31 -4.20 13.74 -21.26
C TYR A 31 -2.84 14.43 -21.33
N LEU A 32 -2.39 14.99 -20.21
CA LEU A 32 -1.03 15.53 -20.04
C LEU A 32 -0.21 14.60 -19.16
N LYS A 33 1.04 14.33 -19.54
CA LYS A 33 2.06 13.72 -18.69
C LYS A 33 2.91 14.83 -18.08
N VAL A 34 3.05 14.82 -16.76
CA VAL A 34 3.77 15.86 -16.01
C VAL A 34 4.74 15.19 -15.03
N ASN A 35 6.01 15.57 -15.08
CA ASN A 35 7.00 15.18 -14.10
C ASN A 35 6.90 16.10 -12.87
N THR A 36 6.43 15.56 -11.76
CA THR A 36 6.21 16.28 -10.51
C THR A 36 7.37 16.18 -9.52
N LEU A 37 8.47 15.53 -9.95
CA LEU A 37 9.67 15.29 -9.15
C LEU A 37 9.32 14.61 -7.81
N ASP A 38 9.64 15.25 -6.69
CA ASP A 38 9.46 14.72 -5.34
C ASP A 38 8.11 15.11 -4.71
N ALA A 39 7.24 15.80 -5.45
CA ALA A 39 5.88 16.09 -5.03
C ALA A 39 4.92 15.06 -5.63
N MET A 40 3.85 14.74 -4.88
CA MET A 40 2.68 14.06 -5.45
C MET A 40 2.12 14.84 -6.65
N GLY A 41 2.14 16.17 -6.56
CA GLY A 41 1.95 17.06 -7.70
C GLY A 41 0.52 17.38 -8.10
N ALA A 42 -0.49 17.03 -7.29
CA ALA A 42 -1.90 17.34 -7.58
C ALA A 42 -2.13 18.83 -7.94
N ASN A 43 -1.65 19.75 -7.10
CA ASN A 43 -1.77 21.20 -7.37
C ASN A 43 -0.99 21.63 -8.62
N THR A 44 0.24 21.15 -8.77
CA THR A 44 1.09 21.46 -9.94
C THR A 44 0.43 21.01 -11.25
N ILE A 45 -0.13 19.80 -11.26
CA ILE A 45 -0.83 19.24 -12.41
C ILE A 45 -2.09 20.06 -12.70
N ASN A 46 -2.90 20.37 -11.70
CA ASN A 46 -4.14 21.14 -11.88
C ASN A 46 -3.86 22.54 -12.41
N THR A 47 -2.88 23.27 -11.86
CA THR A 47 -2.49 24.60 -12.37
C THR A 47 -2.02 24.53 -13.83
N ILE A 48 -1.27 23.48 -14.20
CA ILE A 48 -0.85 23.28 -15.60
C ILE A 48 -2.07 22.98 -16.48
N LEU A 49 -2.99 22.12 -16.03
CA LEU A 49 -4.19 21.75 -16.78
C LEU A 49 -5.11 22.96 -16.98
N GLU A 50 -5.37 23.77 -15.94
CA GLU A 50 -6.19 24.99 -16.01
C GLU A 50 -5.65 25.98 -17.06
N ALA A 51 -4.34 26.20 -17.08
CA ALA A 51 -3.72 27.07 -18.08
C ALA A 51 -3.81 26.50 -19.51
N ILE A 52 -3.78 25.16 -19.66
CA ILE A 52 -3.99 24.52 -20.95
C ILE A 52 -5.46 24.58 -21.36
N SER A 53 -6.40 24.45 -20.42
CA SER A 53 -7.83 24.63 -20.67
C SER A 53 -8.16 26.02 -21.18
N GLU A 54 -7.57 27.05 -20.57
CA GLU A 54 -7.72 28.44 -21.00
C GLU A 54 -7.21 28.63 -22.43
N PHE A 55 -6.02 28.10 -22.74
CA PHE A 55 -5.47 28.10 -24.10
C PHE A 55 -6.38 27.38 -25.10
N VAL A 56 -6.87 26.18 -24.78
CA VAL A 56 -7.77 25.42 -25.66
C VAL A 56 -9.07 26.20 -25.90
N THR A 57 -9.62 26.82 -24.86
CA THR A 57 -10.85 27.61 -24.97
C THR A 57 -10.66 28.85 -25.83
N LEU A 58 -9.57 29.58 -25.65
CA LEU A 58 -9.31 30.84 -26.35
C LEU A 58 -8.88 30.63 -27.80
N ASP A 59 -7.96 29.70 -28.04
CA ASP A 59 -7.31 29.51 -29.35
C ASP A 59 -8.11 28.57 -30.26
N TYR A 60 -8.75 27.53 -29.70
CA TYR A 60 -9.51 26.54 -30.47
C TYR A 60 -11.02 26.72 -30.38
N LYS A 61 -11.49 27.69 -29.58
CA LYS A 61 -12.93 27.96 -29.35
C LYS A 61 -13.70 26.70 -28.93
N ALA A 62 -13.02 25.79 -28.23
CA ALA A 62 -13.60 24.56 -27.72
C ALA A 62 -14.10 24.76 -26.29
N GLU A 63 -15.21 24.12 -25.96
CA GLU A 63 -15.70 24.07 -24.58
C GLU A 63 -14.88 23.07 -23.78
N VAL A 64 -14.30 23.51 -22.65
CA VAL A 64 -13.59 22.63 -21.72
C VAL A 64 -14.49 22.37 -20.51
N LEU A 65 -15.01 21.15 -20.41
CA LEU A 65 -15.86 20.75 -19.30
C LEU A 65 -15.13 20.76 -17.94
N MET A 66 -13.91 20.22 -17.90
CA MET A 66 -13.10 20.16 -16.70
C MET A 66 -11.61 19.95 -16.98
N SER A 67 -10.78 20.41 -16.06
CA SER A 67 -9.33 20.15 -16.00
C SER A 67 -8.95 19.66 -14.62
N ILE A 68 -8.61 18.38 -14.49
CA ILE A 68 -8.29 17.77 -13.21
C ILE A 68 -7.31 16.62 -13.40
N LEU A 69 -6.42 16.39 -12.42
CA LEU A 69 -5.56 15.22 -12.41
C LEU A 69 -6.36 13.90 -12.42
N SER A 70 -5.71 12.82 -12.89
CA SER A 70 -6.19 11.45 -12.72
C SER A 70 -5.46 10.77 -11.57
N ASN A 71 -6.20 10.10 -10.67
CA ASN A 71 -5.60 9.24 -9.63
C ASN A 71 -5.22 7.84 -10.16
N LEU A 72 -5.66 7.47 -11.37
CA LEU A 72 -5.18 6.26 -12.05
C LEU A 72 -3.79 6.55 -12.67
N ALA A 73 -2.77 6.59 -11.82
CA ALA A 73 -1.41 7.00 -12.16
C ALA A 73 -0.59 5.87 -12.83
N VAL A 74 -1.03 5.42 -14.01
CA VAL A 74 -0.39 4.32 -14.77
C VAL A 74 1.06 4.61 -15.20
N ASP A 75 1.43 5.88 -15.31
CA ASP A 75 2.81 6.30 -15.61
C ASP A 75 3.73 6.28 -14.35
N ALA A 76 3.18 5.99 -13.15
CA ALA A 76 3.90 5.92 -11.87
C ALA A 76 3.83 4.53 -11.23
N VAL A 77 3.84 3.48 -12.06
CA VAL A 77 3.82 2.08 -11.62
C VAL A 77 5.17 1.67 -11.04
N VAL A 78 5.13 1.07 -9.85
CA VAL A 78 6.28 0.53 -9.14
C VAL A 78 6.21 -0.98 -9.16
N LYS A 79 7.35 -1.62 -9.42
CA LYS A 79 7.51 -3.07 -9.33
C LYS A 79 8.47 -3.41 -8.20
N ALA A 80 8.12 -4.41 -7.41
CA ALA A 80 9.03 -5.02 -6.43
C ALA A 80 8.85 -6.54 -6.43
N SER A 81 9.90 -7.25 -6.05
CA SER A 81 9.86 -8.71 -5.94
C SER A 81 10.72 -9.22 -4.80
N VAL A 82 10.42 -10.43 -4.36
CA VAL A 82 11.17 -11.14 -3.33
C VAL A 82 11.30 -12.61 -3.70
N LYS A 83 12.45 -13.19 -3.37
CA LYS A 83 12.72 -14.62 -3.45
C LYS A 83 12.94 -15.16 -2.05
N ILE A 84 12.10 -16.10 -1.61
CA ILE A 84 12.11 -16.65 -0.26
C ILE A 84 12.48 -18.13 -0.32
N ASN A 85 13.46 -18.53 0.48
CA ASN A 85 13.76 -19.95 0.70
C ASN A 85 12.73 -20.53 1.69
N PRO A 86 11.92 -21.54 1.31
CA PRO A 86 10.93 -22.12 2.20
C PRO A 86 11.53 -22.76 3.46
N SER A 87 12.82 -23.09 3.48
CA SER A 87 13.50 -23.63 4.66
C SER A 87 13.48 -22.69 5.88
N HIS A 88 13.20 -21.40 5.69
CA HIS A 88 13.05 -20.42 6.77
C HIS A 88 11.60 -20.31 7.28
N LEU A 89 10.67 -21.06 6.70
CA LEU A 89 9.25 -21.01 7.00
C LEU A 89 8.80 -22.26 7.74
N LYS A 90 7.72 -22.14 8.51
CA LYS A 90 7.02 -23.30 9.08
C LYS A 90 6.42 -24.13 7.95
N ASN A 91 6.37 -25.45 8.14
CA ASN A 91 5.86 -26.38 7.13
C ASN A 91 6.59 -26.17 5.79
N SER A 92 7.93 -26.07 5.85
CA SER A 92 8.81 -25.71 4.74
C SER A 92 8.53 -26.47 3.45
N ASP A 93 8.09 -27.72 3.57
CA ASP A 93 7.85 -28.65 2.45
C ASP A 93 6.58 -28.32 1.66
N VAL A 94 5.62 -27.62 2.26
CA VAL A 94 4.29 -27.38 1.64
C VAL A 94 3.87 -25.92 1.59
N VAL A 95 4.34 -25.08 2.52
CA VAL A 95 3.81 -23.72 2.69
C VAL A 95 3.99 -22.81 1.48
N HIS A 96 5.06 -23.01 0.71
CA HIS A 96 5.32 -22.25 -0.50
C HIS A 96 4.35 -22.62 -1.63
N HIS A 97 3.96 -23.90 -1.74
CA HIS A 97 2.89 -24.34 -2.63
C HIS A 97 1.53 -23.79 -2.18
N ASP A 98 1.23 -23.81 -0.88
CA ASP A 98 -0.04 -23.28 -0.36
C ASP A 98 -0.17 -21.77 -0.60
N ILE A 99 0.90 -21.00 -0.41
CA ILE A 99 0.91 -19.55 -0.71
C ILE A 99 0.69 -19.31 -2.20
N ALA A 100 1.36 -20.05 -3.08
CA ALA A 100 1.17 -19.94 -4.52
C ALA A 100 -0.27 -20.31 -4.94
N ALA A 101 -0.84 -21.35 -4.34
CA ALA A 101 -2.24 -21.74 -4.55
C ALA A 101 -3.22 -20.66 -4.08
N ALA A 102 -2.98 -20.06 -2.91
CA ALA A 102 -3.80 -18.96 -2.39
C ALA A 102 -3.72 -17.71 -3.28
N SER A 103 -2.56 -17.40 -3.85
CA SER A 103 -2.41 -16.33 -4.84
C SER A 103 -3.14 -16.66 -6.14
N THR A 104 -3.09 -17.92 -6.60
CA THR A 104 -3.84 -18.38 -7.78
C THR A 104 -5.34 -18.23 -7.56
N TYR A 105 -5.86 -18.64 -6.40
CA TYR A 105 -7.28 -18.46 -6.05
C TYR A 105 -7.71 -16.98 -6.09
N ALA A 106 -6.85 -16.07 -5.62
CA ALA A 106 -7.12 -14.63 -5.70
C ALA A 106 -7.22 -14.09 -7.14
N HIS A 107 -6.63 -14.74 -8.15
CA HIS A 107 -6.80 -14.35 -9.56
C HIS A 107 -8.10 -14.88 -10.19
N ILE A 108 -8.69 -15.93 -9.60
CA ILE A 108 -9.89 -16.58 -10.11
C ILE A 108 -11.16 -15.93 -9.54
N ASP A 109 -11.12 -15.51 -8.27
CA ASP A 109 -12.30 -15.04 -7.54
C ASP A 109 -12.16 -13.56 -7.10
N PRO A 110 -12.99 -12.63 -7.62
CA PRO A 110 -12.94 -11.22 -7.23
C PRO A 110 -13.25 -10.97 -5.74
N TYR A 111 -14.03 -11.85 -5.08
CA TYR A 111 -14.25 -11.76 -3.63
C TYR A 111 -12.94 -11.98 -2.87
N ARG A 112 -12.13 -12.95 -3.32
CA ARG A 112 -10.80 -13.20 -2.76
C ARG A 112 -9.81 -12.11 -3.17
N ALA A 113 -9.80 -11.69 -4.43
CA ALA A 113 -8.94 -10.60 -4.93
C ALA A 113 -9.10 -9.33 -4.09
N THR A 114 -10.35 -8.95 -3.77
CA THR A 114 -10.66 -7.78 -2.95
C THR A 114 -10.03 -7.89 -1.56
N THR A 115 -10.18 -9.04 -0.91
CA THR A 115 -9.60 -9.27 0.43
C THR A 115 -8.07 -9.35 0.39
N HIS A 116 -7.52 -9.90 -0.70
CA HIS A 116 -6.09 -10.00 -0.96
C HIS A 116 -5.45 -8.61 -1.10
N ASN A 117 -6.05 -7.73 -1.92
CA ASN A 117 -5.61 -6.35 -2.12
C ASN A 117 -5.80 -5.52 -0.86
N LYS A 118 -6.90 -5.70 -0.10
CA LYS A 118 -7.05 -5.08 1.23
C LYS A 118 -5.85 -5.40 2.14
N GLY A 119 -5.35 -6.65 2.09
CA GLY A 119 -4.16 -7.07 2.81
C GLY A 119 -2.90 -6.28 2.42
N VAL A 120 -2.67 -6.05 1.12
CA VAL A 120 -1.59 -5.19 0.60
C VAL A 120 -1.75 -3.77 1.14
N MET A 121 -2.95 -3.21 1.02
CA MET A 121 -3.22 -1.81 1.35
C MET A 121 -3.16 -1.51 2.84
N ASN A 122 -3.38 -2.50 3.74
CA ASN A 122 -3.13 -2.33 5.18
C ASN A 122 -1.72 -1.78 5.47
N GLY A 123 -0.70 -2.27 4.75
CA GLY A 123 0.69 -1.83 4.92
C GLY A 123 0.92 -0.47 4.26
N ILE A 124 0.50 -0.33 3.00
CA ILE A 124 0.71 0.88 2.21
C ILE A 124 0.00 2.08 2.86
N SER A 125 -1.28 1.96 3.19
CA SER A 125 -2.06 3.05 3.79
C SER A 125 -1.53 3.45 5.16
N ALA A 126 -0.99 2.51 5.96
CA ALA A 126 -0.30 2.85 7.21
C ALA A 126 0.96 3.70 6.98
N LEU A 127 1.77 3.35 5.97
CA LEU A 127 2.93 4.15 5.57
C LEU A 127 2.52 5.53 5.03
N MET A 128 1.43 5.62 4.28
CA MET A 128 0.94 6.90 3.75
C MET A 128 0.55 7.84 4.90
N LEU A 129 -0.19 7.34 5.88
CA LEU A 129 -0.54 8.10 7.08
C LEU A 129 0.69 8.58 7.85
N ALA A 130 1.69 7.71 8.03
CA ALA A 130 2.92 8.04 8.74
C ALA A 130 3.76 9.10 8.00
N THR A 131 3.77 9.06 6.66
CA THR A 131 4.58 9.94 5.80
C THR A 131 3.83 11.18 5.30
N GLY A 132 2.57 11.37 5.70
CA GLY A 132 1.75 12.53 5.34
C GLY A 132 1.27 12.53 3.88
N ASN A 133 1.24 11.35 3.24
CA ASN A 133 0.69 11.14 1.91
C ASN A 133 -0.82 10.88 1.95
N ASP A 134 -1.53 11.16 0.84
CA ASP A 134 -2.97 10.98 0.74
C ASP A 134 -3.33 9.49 0.56
N THR A 135 -3.97 8.89 1.56
CA THR A 135 -4.42 7.50 1.50
C THR A 135 -5.49 7.26 0.45
N ARG A 136 -6.42 8.21 0.23
CA ARG A 136 -7.55 8.04 -0.69
C ARG A 136 -7.08 8.00 -2.14
N SER A 137 -6.12 8.86 -2.48
CA SER A 137 -5.54 8.87 -3.83
C SER A 137 -4.89 7.53 -4.17
N ILE A 138 -4.11 6.97 -3.24
CA ILE A 138 -3.40 5.71 -3.43
C ILE A 138 -4.34 4.51 -3.45
N GLU A 139 -5.35 4.46 -2.56
CA GLU A 139 -6.38 3.42 -2.58
C GLU A 139 -7.19 3.44 -3.89
N ALA A 140 -7.61 4.62 -4.34
CA ALA A 140 -8.36 4.77 -5.59
C ALA A 140 -7.54 4.32 -6.81
N GLY A 141 -6.28 4.76 -6.90
CA GLY A 141 -5.37 4.39 -7.98
C GLY A 141 -5.06 2.89 -8.00
N ALA A 142 -4.75 2.31 -6.84
CA ALA A 142 -4.42 0.89 -6.70
C ALA A 142 -5.61 0.00 -7.09
N HIS A 143 -6.81 0.29 -6.58
CA HIS A 143 -7.99 -0.51 -6.88
C HIS A 143 -8.54 -0.30 -8.29
N ALA A 144 -8.40 0.90 -8.87
CA ALA A 144 -8.71 1.12 -10.28
C ALA A 144 -7.74 0.35 -11.19
N TYR A 145 -6.44 0.35 -10.85
CA TYR A 145 -5.42 -0.40 -11.59
C TYR A 145 -5.63 -1.90 -11.51
N ALA A 146 -6.05 -2.42 -10.35
CA ALA A 146 -6.44 -3.81 -10.18
C ALA A 146 -7.57 -4.25 -11.14
N ALA A 147 -8.40 -3.34 -11.63
CA ALA A 147 -9.50 -3.61 -12.55
C ALA A 147 -9.24 -3.15 -14.00
N ILE A 148 -8.04 -2.66 -14.32
CA ILE A 148 -7.76 -1.97 -15.60
C ILE A 148 -7.93 -2.87 -16.83
N SER A 149 -7.81 -4.19 -16.66
CA SER A 149 -8.00 -5.19 -17.72
C SER A 149 -9.46 -5.60 -17.93
N GLY A 150 -10.41 -5.01 -17.19
CA GLY A 150 -11.84 -5.32 -17.25
C GLY A 150 -12.32 -6.33 -16.21
N GLN A 151 -11.41 -6.97 -15.47
CA GLN A 151 -11.74 -7.79 -14.30
C GLN A 151 -10.86 -7.35 -13.12
N TYR A 152 -11.44 -7.31 -11.92
CA TYR A 152 -10.69 -6.99 -10.71
C TYR A 152 -9.75 -8.15 -10.32
N GLN A 153 -8.45 -7.88 -10.33
CA GLN A 153 -7.35 -8.83 -10.14
C GLN A 153 -6.49 -8.46 -8.91
N PRO A 154 -5.74 -9.41 -8.33
CA PRO A 154 -4.82 -9.11 -7.25
C PRO A 154 -3.62 -8.27 -7.76
N LEU A 155 -3.14 -7.35 -6.92
CA LEU A 155 -1.97 -6.51 -7.19
C LEU A 155 -0.63 -7.24 -7.04
N THR A 156 -0.67 -8.47 -6.50
CA THR A 156 0.50 -9.30 -6.28
C THR A 156 0.32 -10.69 -6.85
N LYS A 157 1.45 -11.30 -7.22
CA LYS A 157 1.53 -12.67 -7.72
C LYS A 157 2.53 -13.45 -6.89
N TRP A 158 2.16 -14.66 -6.48
CA TRP A 158 3.05 -15.61 -5.82
C TRP A 158 3.10 -16.92 -6.58
N TYR A 159 4.30 -17.44 -6.78
CA TYR A 159 4.53 -18.70 -7.48
C TYR A 159 5.79 -19.40 -6.99
N VAL A 160 5.91 -20.70 -7.29
CA VAL A 160 7.09 -21.49 -6.95
C VAL A 160 8.00 -21.58 -8.18
N GLN A 161 9.29 -21.31 -7.99
CA GLN A 161 10.32 -21.46 -9.01
C GLN A 161 11.59 -22.02 -8.36
N ASP A 162 12.11 -23.13 -8.88
CA ASP A 162 13.32 -23.81 -8.37
C ASP A 162 13.28 -24.08 -6.85
N ASN A 163 12.12 -24.50 -6.33
CA ASN A 163 11.82 -24.65 -4.89
C ASN A 163 11.89 -23.35 -4.05
N PHE A 164 11.97 -22.18 -4.67
CA PHE A 164 11.81 -20.90 -3.99
C PHE A 164 10.40 -20.35 -4.19
N LEU A 165 9.91 -19.66 -3.17
CA LEU A 165 8.70 -18.86 -3.27
C LEU A 165 9.06 -17.49 -3.83
N ILE A 166 8.51 -17.14 -4.99
CA ILE A 166 8.67 -15.84 -5.63
C ILE A 166 7.41 -15.02 -5.40
N GLY A 167 7.57 -13.79 -4.91
CA GLY A 167 6.50 -12.81 -4.76
C GLY A 167 6.79 -11.58 -5.60
N GLU A 168 5.78 -11.08 -6.30
CA GLU A 168 5.86 -9.90 -7.15
C GLU A 168 4.69 -8.95 -6.85
N ILE A 169 4.92 -7.65 -6.93
CA ILE A 169 3.88 -6.61 -6.86
C ILE A 169 4.06 -5.63 -8.02
N GLU A 170 2.95 -5.21 -8.61
CA GLU A 170 2.87 -4.11 -9.58
C GLU A 170 1.73 -3.18 -9.19
N ILE A 171 2.05 -1.94 -8.83
CA ILE A 171 1.06 -1.00 -8.26
C ILE A 171 1.42 0.46 -8.60
N PRO A 172 0.45 1.29 -9.01
CA PRO A 172 0.67 2.73 -9.20
C PRO A 172 0.79 3.44 -7.85
N LEU A 173 1.87 4.19 -7.67
CA LEU A 173 2.15 4.90 -6.42
C LEU A 173 2.63 6.33 -6.70
N ALA A 174 1.71 7.26 -6.93
CA ALA A 174 2.05 8.67 -7.06
C ALA A 174 2.25 9.31 -5.67
N LEU A 175 3.47 9.23 -5.12
CA LEU A 175 3.80 9.70 -3.78
C LEU A 175 4.62 10.99 -3.79
N GLY A 176 4.65 11.69 -2.65
CA GLY A 176 5.55 12.82 -2.42
C GLY A 176 6.43 12.63 -1.18
N THR A 177 7.59 13.28 -1.20
CA THR A 177 8.40 13.59 -0.01
C THR A 177 8.39 15.09 0.29
N VAL A 178 7.85 15.92 -0.60
CA VAL A 178 7.58 17.34 -0.39
C VAL A 178 6.10 17.70 -0.63
N GLY A 179 5.68 18.82 -0.04
CA GLY A 179 4.34 19.38 -0.22
C GLY A 179 3.32 18.93 0.83
N GLY A 180 2.14 19.59 0.81
CA GLY A 180 1.03 19.28 1.71
C GLY A 180 1.40 19.32 3.19
N SER A 181 1.00 18.27 3.93
CA SER A 181 1.20 18.18 5.38
C SER A 181 2.65 17.87 5.80
N MET A 182 3.52 17.47 4.86
CA MET A 182 4.85 16.92 5.14
C MET A 182 5.82 17.95 5.73
N GLY A 183 5.68 19.21 5.31
CA GLY A 183 6.47 20.33 5.84
C GLY A 183 5.96 20.88 7.18
N ILE A 184 4.78 20.47 7.62
CA ILE A 184 4.05 21.09 8.75
C ILE A 184 4.02 20.15 9.95
N LEU A 185 3.63 18.89 9.77
CA LEU A 185 3.39 17.96 10.87
C LEU A 185 4.70 17.39 11.45
N PRO A 186 5.01 17.61 12.75
CA PRO A 186 6.26 17.10 13.35
C PRO A 186 6.41 15.58 13.28
N LYS A 187 5.32 14.82 13.43
CA LYS A 187 5.31 13.35 13.35
C LYS A 187 5.65 12.85 11.93
N VAL A 188 5.22 13.57 10.90
CA VAL A 188 5.56 13.24 9.51
C VAL A 188 7.05 13.47 9.26
N LYS A 189 7.58 14.63 9.69
CA LYS A 189 9.03 14.91 9.60
C LYS A 189 9.88 13.85 10.30
N LEU A 190 9.45 13.41 11.49
CA LEU A 190 10.13 12.33 12.22
C LEU A 190 10.08 11.02 11.43
N SER A 191 8.94 10.67 10.84
CA SER A 191 8.81 9.45 10.03
C SER A 191 9.74 9.45 8.81
N HIS A 192 9.84 10.58 8.10
CA HIS A 192 10.79 10.74 7.00
C HIS A 192 12.25 10.65 7.49
N LYS A 193 12.58 11.21 8.67
CA LYS A 193 13.91 11.08 9.27
C LYS A 193 14.25 9.63 9.65
N ILE A 194 13.29 8.87 10.17
CA ILE A 194 13.47 7.45 10.50
C ILE A 194 13.70 6.63 9.23
N LEU A 195 12.94 6.91 8.17
CA LEU A 195 13.08 6.23 6.88
C LEU A 195 14.39 6.59 6.17
N GLY A 196 14.93 7.79 6.39
CA GLY A 196 16.14 8.26 5.72
C GLY A 196 15.96 8.49 4.21
N ILE A 197 14.71 8.69 3.76
CA ILE A 197 14.37 8.84 2.34
C ILE A 197 14.23 10.31 1.99
N GLN A 198 14.82 10.71 0.86
CA GLN A 198 14.70 12.07 0.31
C GLN A 198 13.85 12.10 -0.95
N LYS A 199 13.94 11.06 -1.79
CA LYS A 199 13.26 11.00 -3.09
C LYS A 199 11.90 10.32 -3.00
N ALA A 200 10.90 10.85 -3.69
CA ALA A 200 9.59 10.23 -3.79
C ALA A 200 9.66 8.82 -4.39
N THR A 201 10.53 8.63 -5.39
CA THR A 201 10.75 7.33 -6.03
C THR A 201 11.29 6.25 -5.09
N ASP A 202 12.03 6.63 -4.05
CA ASP A 202 12.50 5.65 -3.05
C ASP A 202 11.41 5.33 -2.03
N LEU A 203 10.59 6.32 -1.65
CA LEU A 203 9.40 6.08 -0.81
C LEU A 203 8.40 5.15 -1.53
N MET A 204 8.22 5.34 -2.83
CA MET A 204 7.43 4.49 -3.72
C MET A 204 7.88 3.02 -3.68
N LYS A 205 9.20 2.77 -3.79
CA LYS A 205 9.77 1.41 -3.69
C LYS A 205 9.52 0.80 -2.31
N VAL A 206 9.74 1.58 -1.23
CA VAL A 206 9.49 1.11 0.14
C VAL A 206 8.02 0.76 0.34
N ALA A 207 7.10 1.57 -0.18
CA ALA A 207 5.67 1.30 -0.11
C ALA A 207 5.29 0.01 -0.86
N ALA A 208 5.81 -0.22 -2.07
CA ALA A 208 5.59 -1.46 -2.80
C ALA A 208 6.13 -2.69 -2.05
N CYS A 209 7.37 -2.60 -1.53
CA CYS A 209 7.97 -3.67 -0.70
C CYS A 209 7.15 -3.95 0.56
N LEU A 210 6.67 -2.91 1.24
CA LEU A 210 5.83 -3.05 2.43
C LEU A 210 4.48 -3.70 2.10
N GLY A 211 3.85 -3.32 0.99
CA GLY A 211 2.63 -3.94 0.50
C GLY A 211 2.82 -5.43 0.20
N LEU A 212 3.91 -5.79 -0.48
CA LEU A 212 4.26 -7.17 -0.77
C LEU A 212 4.54 -7.98 0.51
N ALA A 213 5.28 -7.41 1.47
CA ALA A 213 5.57 -8.04 2.75
C ALA A 213 4.29 -8.26 3.59
N GLN A 214 3.38 -7.28 3.60
CA GLN A 214 2.11 -7.40 4.31
C GLN A 214 1.19 -8.46 3.68
N ASN A 215 1.21 -8.56 2.34
CA ASN A 215 0.50 -9.60 1.62
C ASN A 215 1.09 -10.99 1.90
N PHE A 216 2.42 -11.13 1.90
CA PHE A 216 3.10 -12.37 2.31
C PHE A 216 2.66 -12.80 3.71
N ALA A 217 2.73 -11.90 4.70
CA ALA A 217 2.37 -12.21 6.08
C ALA A 217 0.91 -12.68 6.20
N ALA A 218 0.00 -12.06 5.44
CA ALA A 218 -1.41 -12.45 5.41
C ALA A 218 -1.61 -13.85 4.79
N LEU A 219 -1.00 -14.12 3.64
CA LEU A 219 -1.08 -15.44 2.98
C LEU A 219 -0.45 -16.52 3.86
N TYR A 220 0.75 -16.27 4.37
CA TYR A 220 1.47 -17.19 5.26
C TYR A 220 0.67 -17.52 6.51
N ALA A 221 0.01 -16.53 7.14
CA ALA A 221 -0.85 -16.79 8.28
C ALA A 221 -2.11 -17.60 7.91
N LEU A 222 -2.68 -17.39 6.71
CA LEU A 222 -3.86 -18.12 6.23
C LEU A 222 -3.55 -19.59 5.89
N THR A 223 -2.36 -19.87 5.37
CA THR A 223 -1.95 -21.21 4.94
C THR A 223 -1.26 -22.03 6.02
N THR A 224 -1.00 -21.44 7.20
CA THR A 224 -0.38 -22.15 8.33
C THR A 224 -1.32 -22.23 9.54
N ASP A 225 -1.15 -21.35 10.52
CA ASP A 225 -1.84 -21.42 11.81
C ASP A 225 -3.28 -20.89 11.76
N GLY A 226 -3.64 -20.14 10.70
CA GLY A 226 -4.90 -19.43 10.53
C GLY A 226 -4.91 -18.07 11.25
N ILE A 227 -5.51 -17.05 10.62
CA ILE A 227 -5.57 -15.67 11.14
C ILE A 227 -6.16 -15.59 12.56
N ASN A 228 -7.24 -16.34 12.82
CA ASN A 228 -7.94 -16.29 14.11
C ASN A 228 -7.07 -16.77 15.27
N LYS A 229 -6.22 -17.80 15.09
CA LYS A 229 -5.30 -18.24 16.14
C LYS A 229 -4.24 -17.17 16.44
N GLY A 230 -3.78 -16.46 15.42
CA GLY A 230 -2.88 -15.31 15.55
C GLY A 230 -3.50 -14.14 16.33
N HIS A 231 -4.71 -13.72 15.95
CA HIS A 231 -5.43 -12.66 16.66
C HIS A 231 -5.74 -13.03 18.11
N MET A 232 -6.11 -14.28 18.37
CA MET A 232 -6.37 -14.76 19.73
C MET A 232 -5.11 -14.71 20.60
N ARG A 233 -3.92 -15.04 20.05
CA ARG A 233 -2.65 -14.87 20.77
C ARG A 233 -2.31 -13.40 21.05
N LEU A 234 -2.56 -12.50 20.10
CA LEU A 234 -2.34 -11.06 20.33
C LEU A 234 -3.31 -10.51 21.38
N HIS A 235 -4.59 -10.89 21.30
CA HIS A 235 -5.59 -10.52 22.29
C HIS A 235 -5.22 -11.05 23.69
N ALA A 236 -4.81 -12.32 23.79
CA ALA A 236 -4.30 -12.90 25.03
C ALA A 236 -3.09 -12.14 25.58
N ARG A 237 -2.20 -11.66 24.70
CA ARG A 237 -1.04 -10.86 25.11
C ARG A 237 -1.45 -9.50 25.69
N ASN A 238 -2.42 -8.82 25.07
CA ASN A 238 -2.95 -7.56 25.59
C ASN A 238 -3.62 -7.76 26.95
N VAL A 239 -4.44 -8.82 27.09
CA VAL A 239 -5.09 -9.17 28.36
C VAL A 239 -4.05 -9.53 29.44
N ALA A 240 -2.98 -10.24 29.08
CA ALA A 240 -1.90 -10.54 30.02
C ALA A 240 -1.16 -9.27 30.48
N PHE A 241 -0.91 -8.31 29.58
CA PHE A 241 -0.34 -7.00 29.98
C PHE A 241 -1.28 -6.22 30.89
N GLU A 242 -2.58 -6.19 30.59
CA GLU A 242 -3.59 -5.55 31.43
C GLU A 242 -3.67 -6.19 32.83
N ALA A 243 -3.45 -7.50 32.92
CA ALA A 243 -3.35 -8.23 34.19
C ALA A 243 -2.04 -7.98 34.96
N GLY A 244 -1.08 -7.25 34.38
CA GLY A 244 0.20 -6.92 35.01
C GLY A 244 1.33 -7.92 34.76
N ALA A 245 1.25 -8.72 33.68
CA ALA A 245 2.35 -9.59 33.27
C ALA A 245 3.58 -8.76 32.87
N SER A 246 4.75 -9.16 33.36
CA SER A 246 6.04 -8.58 32.98
C SER A 246 6.59 -9.28 31.74
N GLN A 247 7.61 -8.70 31.09
CA GLN A 247 8.25 -9.36 29.94
C GLN A 247 8.78 -10.77 30.24
N SER A 248 9.17 -11.03 31.49
CA SER A 248 9.68 -12.33 31.93
C SER A 248 8.63 -13.44 31.94
N ASN A 249 7.34 -13.15 32.17
CA ASN A 249 6.29 -14.16 32.30
C ASN A 249 5.18 -14.05 31.24
N ILE A 250 5.23 -13.04 30.37
CA ILE A 250 4.20 -12.78 29.36
C ILE A 250 3.92 -14.00 28.46
N GLN A 251 4.96 -14.75 28.05
CA GLN A 251 4.77 -15.89 27.15
C GLN A 251 4.03 -17.04 27.84
N GLU A 252 4.35 -17.29 29.10
CA GLU A 252 3.75 -18.35 29.91
C GLU A 252 2.27 -18.04 30.20
N VAL A 253 1.96 -16.80 30.59
CA VAL A 253 0.58 -16.33 30.80
C VAL A 253 -0.24 -16.42 29.51
N VAL A 254 0.32 -15.95 28.38
CA VAL A 254 -0.36 -16.07 27.08
C VAL A 254 -0.61 -17.52 26.70
N HIS A 255 0.35 -18.42 26.96
CA HIS A 255 0.18 -19.83 26.70
C HIS A 255 -0.98 -20.43 27.51
N HIS A 256 -1.06 -20.13 28.81
CA HIS A 256 -2.16 -20.55 29.68
C HIS A 256 -3.52 -20.02 29.21
N LEU A 257 -3.63 -18.73 28.89
CA LEU A 257 -4.89 -18.14 28.42
C LEU A 257 -5.38 -18.77 27.11
N VAL A 258 -4.46 -19.06 26.19
CA VAL A 258 -4.79 -19.65 24.89
C VAL A 258 -5.12 -21.14 25.03
N SER A 259 -4.39 -21.89 25.86
CA SER A 259 -4.62 -23.32 26.06
C SER A 259 -5.93 -23.60 26.80
N THR A 260 -6.27 -22.77 27.78
CA THR A 260 -7.54 -22.85 28.53
C THR A 260 -8.74 -22.28 27.79
N LYS A 261 -8.51 -21.58 26.65
CA LYS A 261 -9.52 -20.83 25.89
C LYS A 261 -10.31 -19.81 26.73
N ASN A 262 -9.79 -19.39 27.89
CA ASN A 262 -10.39 -18.40 28.78
C ASN A 262 -9.52 -17.15 28.82
N ILE A 263 -9.71 -16.27 27.83
CA ILE A 263 -8.92 -15.04 27.68
C ILE A 263 -9.61 -13.90 28.41
N THR A 264 -9.46 -13.89 29.75
CA THR A 264 -10.01 -12.85 30.62
C THR A 264 -8.92 -12.31 31.54
N VAL A 265 -9.06 -11.04 31.96
CA VAL A 265 -8.11 -10.39 32.86
C VAL A 265 -8.05 -11.12 34.20
N ASP A 266 -9.17 -11.65 34.68
CA ASP A 266 -9.23 -12.37 35.96
C ASP A 266 -8.48 -13.71 35.90
N ASN A 267 -8.68 -14.52 34.86
CA ASN A 267 -7.90 -15.75 34.66
C ASN A 267 -6.39 -15.45 34.55
N ALA A 268 -6.03 -14.37 33.85
CA ALA A 268 -4.65 -13.94 33.73
C ALA A 268 -4.04 -13.54 35.08
N LYS A 269 -4.80 -12.81 35.91
CA LYS A 269 -4.38 -12.42 37.28
C LYS A 269 -4.22 -13.63 38.19
N ASP A 270 -5.13 -14.59 38.12
CA ASP A 270 -5.09 -15.78 38.97
C ASP A 270 -3.93 -16.69 38.60
N TYR A 271 -3.66 -16.87 37.31
CA TYR A 271 -2.47 -17.58 36.85
C TYR A 271 -1.16 -16.85 37.22
N LEU A 272 -1.12 -15.52 37.08
CA LEU A 272 0.03 -14.71 37.52
C LEU A 272 0.31 -14.86 39.02
N LYS A 273 -0.71 -15.06 39.85
CA LYS A 273 -0.54 -15.35 41.29
C LYS A 273 -0.01 -16.77 41.51
N SER A 274 -0.45 -17.75 40.72
CA SER A 274 -0.01 -19.14 40.90
C SER A 274 1.45 -19.36 40.52
N ILE A 275 1.99 -18.61 39.56
CA ILE A 275 3.41 -18.68 39.17
C ILE A 275 4.36 -17.80 40.01
N LYS A 276 3.81 -16.94 40.89
CA LYS A 276 4.58 -16.12 41.84
C LYS A 276 4.81 -16.81 43.19
N LYS A 277 4.17 -17.97 43.42
CA LYS A 277 4.43 -18.86 44.56
C LYS A 277 5.55 -19.82 44.22
#